data_AF-A0A819PPC4-F1
#
_entry.id   AF-A0A819PPC4-F1
#
_cell.length_a   1.000
_cell.length_b   1.000
_cell.length_c   1.000
_cell.angle_alpha   90.00
_cell.angle_beta   90.00
_cell.angle_gamma   90.00
#
_symmetry.space_group_name_H-M   'P 1'
#
loop_
_entity.id
_entity.type
_entity.pdbx_description
1 polymer ?
#
loop_
_entity_poly.entity_id
_entity_poly.type
_entity_poly.pdbx_seq_one_letter_code
_entity_poly.pdbx_strand_id
1 'polypeptide(L)'
;MMYAYIAFIIIFTKLVSIQTEPNDVTRTWDEAIVLAKRFAAQLTLEEKCNMTEGVASDCTGFVSPVPRLNFSGFCLQGSQSGVGDSV
;
A
#
# COMPACT_ATOMS: atom_id res chain seq x y z
N MET A 1 -23.25 -30.13 -27.51
CA MET A 1 -21.84 -30.06 -27.06
C MET A 1 -21.28 -28.64 -27.14
N MET A 2 -21.30 -27.96 -28.30
CA MET A 2 -20.79 -26.59 -28.46
C MET A 2 -21.52 -25.52 -27.61
N TYR A 3 -22.86 -25.61 -27.50
CA TYR A 3 -23.66 -24.64 -26.74
C TYR A 3 -23.41 -24.70 -25.22
N ALA A 4 -23.16 -25.91 -24.69
CA ALA A 4 -22.85 -26.11 -23.28
C ALA A 4 -21.46 -25.55 -22.92
N TYR A 5 -20.50 -25.65 -23.84
CA TYR A 5 -19.15 -25.11 -23.68
C TYR A 5 -19.15 -23.56 -23.68
N ILE A 6 -19.92 -22.95 -24.60
CA ILE A 6 -20.09 -21.50 -24.65
C ILE A 6 -20.78 -20.99 -23.37
N ALA A 7 -21.82 -21.69 -22.90
CA ALA A 7 -22.50 -21.37 -21.65
C ALA A 7 -21.55 -21.47 -20.44
N PHE A 8 -20.69 -22.50 -20.40
CA PHE A 8 -19.70 -22.68 -19.34
C PHE A 8 -18.66 -21.55 -19.33
N ILE A 9 -18.15 -21.12 -20.48
CA ILE A 9 -17.21 -19.99 -20.58
C ILE A 9 -17.84 -18.68 -20.10
N ILE A 10 -19.10 -18.41 -20.46
CA ILE A 10 -19.82 -17.20 -20.02
C ILE A 10 -20.03 -17.21 -18.50
N ILE A 11 -20.35 -18.38 -17.92
CA ILE A 11 -20.50 -18.54 -16.47
C ILE A 11 -19.16 -18.36 -15.76
N PHE A 12 -18.08 -18.96 -16.28
CA PHE A 12 -16.75 -18.88 -15.70
C PHE A 12 -16.16 -17.47 -15.77
N THR A 13 -16.35 -16.75 -16.88
CA THR A 13 -15.91 -15.33 -17.01
C THR A 13 -16.69 -14.37 -16.13
N LYS A 14 -17.97 -14.65 -15.83
CA LYS A 14 -18.77 -13.87 -14.86
C LYS A 14 -18.40 -14.16 -13.40
N LEU A 15 -17.90 -15.37 -13.10
CA LEU A 15 -17.46 -15.79 -11.76
C LEU A 15 -16.03 -15.36 -11.42
N VAL A 16 -15.19 -15.08 -12.43
CA VAL A 16 -13.95 -14.30 -12.27
C VAL A 16 -14.32 -12.82 -12.17
N SER A 17 -15.12 -12.47 -11.17
CA SER A 17 -15.20 -11.10 -10.69
C SER A 17 -13.83 -10.75 -10.11
N ILE A 18 -13.11 -9.84 -10.75
CA ILE A 18 -11.99 -9.12 -10.14
C ILE A 18 -12.55 -8.55 -8.84
N GLN A 19 -12.03 -9.02 -7.71
CA GLN A 19 -12.34 -8.51 -6.40
C GLN A 19 -11.69 -7.13 -6.29
N THR A 20 -12.30 -6.11 -6.89
CA THR A 20 -12.01 -4.73 -6.49
C THR A 20 -12.61 -4.60 -5.10
N GLU A 21 -11.75 -4.58 -4.08
CA GLU A 21 -12.16 -4.30 -2.71
C GLU A 21 -13.08 -3.07 -2.72
N PRO A 22 -14.23 -3.09 -2.01
CA PRO A 22 -15.30 -2.09 -2.14
C PRO A 22 -14.89 -0.65 -1.74
N ASN A 23 -13.64 -0.46 -1.29
CA ASN A 23 -13.05 0.81 -0.91
C ASN A 23 -11.75 1.12 -1.68
N ASP A 24 -11.58 0.60 -2.90
CA ASP A 24 -10.46 0.97 -3.75
C ASP A 24 -10.65 2.41 -4.29
N VAL A 25 -10.49 3.38 -3.38
CA VAL A 25 -10.36 4.80 -3.72
C VAL A 25 -8.95 4.98 -4.30
N THR A 26 -8.79 4.54 -5.55
CA THR A 26 -7.60 4.83 -6.34
C THR A 26 -7.54 6.34 -6.51
N ARG A 27 -6.48 6.94 -5.96
CA ARG A 27 -6.19 8.36 -6.15
C ARG A 27 -5.22 8.53 -7.29
N THR A 28 -5.38 9.61 -8.04
CA THR A 28 -4.35 10.03 -8.99
C THR A 28 -3.11 10.51 -8.25
N TRP A 29 -1.96 10.57 -8.94
CA TRP A 29 -0.75 11.15 -8.37
C TRP A 29 -0.93 12.60 -7.94
N ASP A 30 -1.70 13.39 -8.70
CA ASP A 30 -1.98 14.78 -8.35
C ASP A 30 -2.74 14.90 -7.03
N GLU A 31 -3.76 14.06 -6.82
CA GLU A 31 -4.49 13.98 -5.55
C GLU A 31 -3.60 13.52 -4.39
N ALA A 32 -2.78 12.49 -4.62
CA ALA A 32 -1.85 11.97 -3.63
C ALA A 32 -0.81 13.02 -3.22
N ILE A 33 -0.26 13.77 -4.18
CA ILE A 33 0.71 14.85 -3.94
C ILE A 33 0.08 15.97 -3.10
N VAL A 34 -1.18 16.34 -3.35
CA VAL A 34 -1.89 17.34 -2.55
C VAL A 34 -2.01 16.89 -1.09
N LEU A 35 -2.36 15.62 -0.85
CA LEU A 35 -2.45 15.05 0.49
C LEU A 35 -1.08 14.98 1.18
N ALA A 36 -0.06 14.51 0.47
CA ALA A 36 1.31 14.42 0.97
C ALA A 36 1.85 15.80 1.37
N LYS A 37 1.62 16.84 0.55
CA LYS A 37 2.01 18.22 0.89
C LYS A 37 1.31 18.73 2.15
N ARG A 38 0.01 18.45 2.31
CA ARG A 38 -0.75 18.83 3.52
C ARG A 38 -0.24 18.12 4.78
N PHE A 39 0.15 16.85 4.66
CA PHE A 39 0.75 16.10 5.76
C PHE A 39 2.14 16.63 6.09
N ALA A 40 3.02 16.76 5.09
CA ALA A 40 4.40 17.21 5.26
C ALA A 40 4.52 18.65 5.79
N ALA A 41 3.52 19.50 5.53
CA ALA A 41 3.46 20.86 6.08
C ALA A 41 3.27 20.89 7.60
N GLN A 42 2.72 19.82 8.20
CA GLN A 42 2.50 19.72 9.64
C GLN A 42 3.70 19.13 10.40
N LEU A 43 4.71 18.62 9.68
CA LEU A 43 5.89 18.00 10.27
C LEU A 43 6.92 19.05 10.72
N THR A 44 7.53 18.82 11.87
CA THR A 44 8.74 19.54 12.28
C THR A 44 9.92 19.16 11.40
N LEU A 45 11.03 19.90 11.51
CA LEU A 45 12.25 19.56 10.77
C LEU A 45 12.78 18.17 11.16
N GLU A 46 12.79 17.85 12.45
CA GLU A 46 13.21 16.55 12.96
C GLU A 46 12.31 15.43 12.45
N GLU A 47 10.98 15.61 12.50
CA GLU A 47 10.03 14.63 11.96
C GLU A 47 10.25 14.39 10.45
N LYS A 48 10.63 15.42 9.68
CA LYS A 48 10.99 15.27 8.26
C LYS A 48 12.30 14.52 8.06
N CYS A 49 13.33 14.81 8.84
CA CYS A 49 14.60 14.08 8.77
C CYS A 49 14.37 12.59 9.06
N ASN A 50 13.59 12.28 10.09
CA ASN A 50 13.24 10.90 10.47
C ASN A 50 12.47 10.15 9.37
N MET A 51 11.77 10.84 8.46
CA MET A 51 11.12 10.20 7.30
C MET A 51 12.11 9.70 6.24
N THR A 52 13.34 10.20 6.26
CA THR A 52 14.38 9.89 5.26
C THR A 52 15.49 9.01 5.81
N GLU A 53 15.41 8.66 7.09
CA GLU A 53 16.38 7.81 7.79
C GLU A 53 15.73 6.49 8.19
N GLY A 54 16.52 5.42 8.16
CA GLY A 54 16.11 4.12 8.66
C GLY A 54 16.51 3.93 10.12
N VAL A 55 15.60 3.36 10.92
CA VAL A 55 15.91 2.96 12.30
C VAL A 55 15.72 1.44 12.46
N ALA A 56 16.40 0.86 13.45
CA ALA A 56 16.28 -0.58 13.72
C ALA A 56 14.87 -0.92 14.23
N SER A 57 14.27 -1.97 13.67
CA SER A 57 13.00 -2.55 14.12
C SER A 57 12.86 -4.01 13.68
N ASP A 58 11.70 -4.63 13.92
CA ASP A 58 11.35 -5.96 13.44
C ASP A 58 11.11 -6.03 11.91
N CYS A 59 11.22 -4.93 11.18
CA CYS A 59 11.14 -4.87 9.72
C CYS A 59 12.55 -4.77 9.11
N THR A 60 12.74 -5.28 7.88
CA THR A 60 14.03 -5.12 7.15
C THR A 60 14.43 -3.65 6.99
N GLY A 61 13.47 -2.75 6.80
CA GLY A 61 13.67 -1.31 6.91
C GLY A 61 12.51 -0.65 7.62
N PHE A 62 12.79 0.37 8.43
CA PHE A 62 11.74 1.07 9.17
C PHE A 62 11.96 2.57 9.24
N VAL A 63 10.90 3.31 8.89
CA VAL A 63 10.81 4.76 9.08
C VAL A 63 10.03 5.02 10.36
N SER A 64 10.59 5.85 11.24
CA SER A 64 10.04 6.15 12.55
C SER A 64 8.61 6.72 12.50
N PRO A 65 7.77 6.42 13.52
CA PRO A 65 6.42 6.98 13.61
C PRO A 65 6.43 8.48 13.91
N VAL A 66 5.30 9.13 13.62
CA VAL A 66 4.98 10.50 14.06
C VAL A 66 3.68 10.45 14.88
N PRO A 67 3.74 10.12 16.18
CA PRO A 67 2.55 9.84 16.99
C PRO A 67 1.58 11.03 17.10
N ARG A 68 2.10 12.27 17.13
CA ARG A 68 1.29 13.49 17.19
C ARG A 68 0.36 13.66 15.99
N LEU A 69 0.76 13.14 14.83
CA LEU A 69 -0.03 13.16 13.60
C LEU A 69 -0.70 11.81 13.31
N ASN A 70 -0.69 10.88 14.27
CA ASN A 70 -1.24 9.54 14.14
C ASN A 70 -0.66 8.76 12.94
N PHE A 71 0.63 8.94 12.66
CA PHE A 71 1.35 8.23 11.61
C PHE A 71 2.23 7.14 12.25
N SER A 72 1.97 5.89 11.91
CA SER A 72 2.63 4.73 12.53
C SER A 72 4.03 4.43 11.99
N GLY A 73 4.51 5.19 11.00
CA GLY A 73 5.79 4.89 10.32
C GLY A 73 5.59 4.05 9.06
N PHE A 74 6.70 3.67 8.43
CA PHE A 74 6.71 2.72 7.31
C PHE A 74 7.54 1.50 7.66
N CYS A 75 6.94 0.31 7.50
CA CYS A 75 7.63 -0.97 7.53
C CYS A 75 7.92 -1.39 6.08
N LEU A 76 9.20 -1.48 5.73
CA LEU A 76 9.69 -1.94 4.44
C LEU A 76 10.14 -3.38 4.60
N GLN A 77 9.57 -4.27 3.80
CA GLN A 77 9.81 -5.70 3.89
C GLN A 77 10.12 -6.25 2.49
N GLY A 78 11.15 -7.10 2.39
CA GLY A 78 11.39 -7.91 1.19
C GLY A 78 10.33 -9.00 1.08
N SER A 79 10.26 -9.86 0.06
CA SER A 79 11.10 -10.14 -1.10
C SER A 79 10.24 -10.16 -2.38
N GLN A 80 10.85 -10.36 -3.56
CA GLN A 80 10.12 -10.42 -4.83
C GLN A 80 9.16 -11.62 -4.93
N SER A 81 9.38 -12.68 -4.14
CA SER A 81 8.61 -13.93 -4.17
C SER A 81 7.62 -14.10 -3.00
N GLY A 82 7.47 -13.08 -2.15
CA GLY A 82 6.63 -13.12 -0.96
C GLY A 82 7.25 -12.36 0.20
N VAL A 83 6.54 -12.29 1.34
CA VAL A 83 7.05 -11.62 2.54
C VAL A 83 8.32 -12.33 3.02
N GLY A 84 9.42 -11.60 3.01
CA GLY A 84 10.72 -12.03 3.50
C GLY A 84 10.78 -11.96 5.02
N ASP A 85 11.78 -12.61 5.59
CA ASP A 85 12.11 -12.53 7.00
C ASP A 85 13.03 -11.35 7.30
N SER A 86 12.97 -10.86 8.54
CA SER A 86 13.72 -9.69 9.00
C SER A 86 15.12 -10.04 9.52
N VAL A 87 15.76 -11.05 8.93
CA VAL A 87 17.06 -11.60 9.39
C VAL A 87 18.25 -10.98 8.68
#